data_AF-Q5BZJ9-F1
#
_entry.id   AF-Q5BZJ9-F1
#
_cell.length_a   1.000
_cell.length_b   1.000
_cell.length_c   1.000
_cell.angle_alpha   90.00
_cell.angle_beta   90.00
_cell.angle_gamma   90.00
#
_symmetry.space_group_name_H-M   'P 1'
#
loop_
_entity.id
_entity.type
_entity.pdbx_description
1 polymer ?
#
loop_
_entity_poly.entity_id
_entity_poly.type
_entity_poly.pdbx_seq_one_letter_code
_entity_poly.pdbx_strand_id
1 'polypeptide(L)'
;MQNVITTYLTPLRSIYRYYGKLSVKQLPDNTIILRYIQFCQFLKDCKLHQHTSLAALDRIIAISYGSEDIDEINVQNPEKLISFGTFVNILVILACNLYTQEEYYMHEKTNKSKPSDALLCLLTQAIIPNACKLSGVIYQDVEKSKEIQLFLQPLHQAYKFLVGITRKFQTSILPPPYTITIR
;
A
#
# COMPACT_ATOMS: atom_id res chain seq x y z
N MET A 1 1.64 -14.57 15.82
CA MET A 1 2.00 -13.27 15.17
C MET A 1 2.73 -12.31 16.10
N GLN A 2 2.32 -12.17 17.37
CA GLN A 2 2.87 -11.20 18.34
C GLN A 2 4.41 -11.24 18.48
N ASN A 3 5.03 -12.41 18.39
CA ASN A 3 6.49 -12.55 18.47
C ASN A 3 7.22 -11.91 17.29
N VAL A 4 6.75 -12.06 16.05
CA VAL A 4 7.42 -11.49 14.86
C VAL A 4 7.34 -9.97 14.87
N ILE A 5 6.16 -9.40 15.13
CA ILE A 5 5.97 -7.95 15.18
C ILE A 5 6.84 -7.33 16.28
N THR A 6 6.91 -7.97 17.46
CA THR A 6 7.72 -7.48 18.58
C THR A 6 9.21 -7.51 18.26
N THR A 7 9.71 -8.61 17.66
CA THR A 7 11.12 -8.73 17.23
C THR A 7 11.51 -7.65 16.22
N TYR A 8 10.63 -7.35 15.26
CA TYR A 8 10.91 -6.38 14.20
C TYR A 8 10.37 -4.97 14.48
N LEU A 9 9.88 -4.70 15.71
CA LEU A 9 9.24 -3.44 16.05
C LEU A 9 10.18 -2.24 15.83
N THR A 10 11.43 -2.35 16.27
CA THR A 10 12.43 -1.29 16.15
C THR A 10 12.78 -1.00 14.67
N PRO A 11 13.13 -2.00 13.84
CA PRO A 11 13.29 -1.80 12.40
C PRO A 11 12.06 -1.19 11.73
N LEU A 12 10.85 -1.68 12.04
CA LEU A 12 9.61 -1.18 11.45
C LEU A 12 9.35 0.29 11.81
N ARG A 13 9.60 0.69 13.07
CA ARG A 13 9.50 2.09 13.48
C ARG A 13 10.52 2.98 12.77
N SER A 14 11.74 2.48 12.57
CA SER A 14 12.79 3.20 11.84
C SER A 14 12.36 3.45 10.39
N ILE A 15 11.89 2.41 9.70
CA ILE A 15 11.38 2.49 8.31
C ILE A 15 10.20 3.46 8.23
N TYR A 16 9.20 3.31 9.11
CA TYR A 16 8.04 4.20 9.14
C TYR A 16 8.44 5.67 9.30
N ARG A 17 9.37 5.96 10.22
CA ARG A 17 9.88 7.32 10.44
C ARG A 17 10.69 7.84 9.26
N TYR A 18 11.48 6.98 8.61
CA TYR A 18 12.25 7.35 7.42
C TYR A 18 11.34 7.85 6.30
N TYR A 19 10.35 7.06 5.91
CA TYR A 19 9.42 7.43 4.84
C TYR A 19 8.50 8.59 5.22
N GLY A 20 8.08 8.67 6.49
CA GLY A 20 7.24 9.78 6.97
C GLY A 20 7.93 11.15 6.92
N LYS A 21 9.27 11.18 6.90
CA LYS A 21 10.08 12.39 6.77
C LYS A 21 10.31 12.85 5.32
N LEU A 22 9.94 12.04 4.32
CA LEU A 22 10.09 12.42 2.92
C LEU A 22 9.18 13.62 2.59
N SER A 23 9.69 14.60 1.86
CA SER A 23 8.97 15.86 1.56
C SER A 23 8.53 16.60 2.82
N VAL A 24 9.41 17.47 3.32
CA VAL A 24 9.29 18.14 4.61
C VAL A 24 8.11 19.13 4.64
N LYS A 25 6.94 18.62 5.01
CA LYS A 25 5.95 19.34 5.84
C LYS A 25 5.78 18.52 7.11
N GLN A 26 6.57 18.85 8.13
CA GLN A 26 6.35 18.34 9.48
C GLN A 26 5.00 18.86 9.97
N LEU A 27 4.21 18.00 10.63
CA LEU A 27 3.03 18.46 11.34
C LEU A 27 3.47 19.40 12.48
N PRO A 28 2.62 20.34 12.93
CA PRO A 28 2.95 21.34 13.94
C PRO A 28 3.58 20.77 15.22
N ASP A 29 3.23 19.53 15.56
CA ASP A 29 3.64 18.87 16.81
C ASP A 29 4.88 17.95 16.66
N ASN A 30 5.65 18.10 15.58
CA ASN A 30 6.74 17.17 15.20
C ASN A 30 6.30 15.70 15.03
N THR A 31 4.99 15.44 14.97
CA THR A 31 4.46 14.11 14.76
C THR A 31 4.81 13.64 13.35
N ILE A 32 5.62 12.60 13.25
CA ILE A 32 5.92 11.94 11.97
C ILE A 32 4.77 10.99 11.67
N ILE A 33 3.94 11.35 10.71
CA ILE A 33 2.88 10.49 10.18
C ILE A 33 3.13 10.25 8.70
N LEU A 34 3.08 8.98 8.32
CA LEU A 34 3.24 8.56 6.94
C LEU A 34 2.01 8.95 6.10
N ARG A 35 2.20 9.59 4.96
CA ARG A 35 1.18 9.82 3.95
C ARG A 35 1.11 8.66 2.97
N TYR A 36 -0.06 8.43 2.36
CA TYR A 36 -0.25 7.37 1.38
C TYR A 36 0.77 7.43 0.24
N ILE A 37 1.08 8.61 -0.31
CA ILE A 37 2.08 8.74 -1.38
C ILE A 37 3.50 8.34 -0.94
N GLN A 38 3.86 8.59 0.32
CA GLN A 38 5.13 8.16 0.90
C GLN A 38 5.13 6.63 1.13
N PHE A 39 3.98 6.07 1.49
CA PHE A 39 3.80 4.63 1.60
C PHE A 39 3.93 3.93 0.23
N CYS A 40 3.39 4.51 -0.85
CA CYS A 40 3.62 4.02 -2.21
C CYS A 40 5.11 4.00 -2.57
N GLN A 41 5.86 5.03 -2.17
CA GLN A 41 7.32 5.04 -2.35
C GLN A 41 8.00 3.91 -1.57
N PHE A 42 7.59 3.66 -0.32
CA PHE A 42 8.07 2.52 0.46
C PHE A 42 7.83 1.18 -0.24
N LEU A 43 6.62 0.95 -0.77
CA LEU A 43 6.30 -0.28 -1.50
C LEU A 43 7.11 -0.41 -2.78
N LYS A 44 7.36 0.72 -3.46
CA LYS A 44 8.18 0.78 -4.67
C LYS A 44 9.62 0.37 -4.37
N ASP A 45 10.23 0.96 -3.34
CA ASP A 45 11.59 0.65 -2.92
C ASP A 45 11.73 -0.82 -2.51
N CYS A 46 10.73 -1.36 -1.82
CA CYS A 46 10.67 -2.78 -1.45
C CYS A 46 10.33 -3.73 -2.61
N LYS A 47 10.13 -3.20 -3.83
CA LYS A 47 9.72 -3.95 -5.05
C LYS A 47 8.41 -4.71 -4.93
N LEU A 48 7.58 -4.41 -3.93
CA LEU A 48 6.31 -5.12 -3.68
C LEU A 48 5.28 -4.88 -4.79
N HIS A 49 5.42 -3.77 -5.53
CA HIS A 49 4.62 -3.46 -6.72
C HIS A 49 4.79 -4.46 -7.87
N GLN A 50 5.85 -5.26 -7.88
CA GLN A 50 6.07 -6.29 -8.91
C GLN A 50 5.17 -7.52 -8.69
N HIS A 51 4.59 -7.66 -7.50
CA HIS A 51 3.86 -8.85 -7.08
C HIS A 51 2.42 -8.57 -6.70
N THR A 52 2.02 -7.30 -6.71
CA THR A 52 0.67 -6.87 -6.42
C THR A 52 0.42 -5.54 -7.11
N SER A 53 -0.73 -5.41 -7.77
CA SER A 53 -1.08 -4.18 -8.47
C SER A 53 -1.42 -3.05 -7.49
N LEU A 54 -1.21 -1.80 -7.90
CA LEU A 54 -1.63 -0.63 -7.11
C LEU A 54 -3.12 -0.67 -6.75
N ALA A 55 -3.96 -1.16 -7.66
CA ALA A 55 -5.40 -1.35 -7.40
C ALA A 55 -5.67 -2.41 -6.32
N ALA A 56 -4.89 -3.49 -6.26
CA ALA A 56 -4.99 -4.47 -5.19
C ALA A 56 -4.53 -3.89 -3.84
N LEU A 57 -3.50 -3.02 -3.86
CA LEU A 57 -3.05 -2.28 -2.67
C LEU A 57 -4.11 -1.31 -2.15
N ASP A 58 -4.75 -0.56 -3.05
CA ASP A 58 -5.83 0.36 -2.70
C ASP A 58 -6.97 -0.36 -1.99
N ARG A 59 -7.32 -1.56 -2.44
CA ARG A 59 -8.30 -2.43 -1.78
C ARG A 59 -7.84 -2.89 -0.40
N ILE A 60 -6.61 -3.38 -0.27
CA ILE A 60 -6.04 -3.80 1.03
C ILE A 60 -6.03 -2.65 2.03
N ILE A 61 -5.68 -1.45 1.57
CA ILE A 61 -5.65 -0.25 2.39
C ILE A 61 -7.08 0.14 2.79
N ALA A 62 -8.04 0.12 1.87
CA ALA A 62 -9.45 0.38 2.18
C ALA A 62 -9.98 -0.59 3.27
N ILE A 63 -9.70 -1.89 3.13
CA ILE A 63 -10.04 -2.92 4.13
C ILE A 63 -9.38 -2.61 5.48
N SER A 64 -8.12 -2.16 5.48
CA SER A 64 -7.38 -1.82 6.71
C SER A 64 -7.99 -0.64 7.50
N TYR A 65 -8.87 0.15 6.88
CA TYR A 65 -9.64 1.21 7.53
C TYR A 65 -11.10 0.81 7.82
N GLY A 66 -11.49 -0.45 7.60
CA GLY A 66 -12.85 -0.94 7.87
C GLY A 66 -13.87 -0.62 6.78
N SER A 67 -13.43 -0.33 5.55
CA SER A 67 -14.34 -0.16 4.42
C SER A 67 -14.83 -1.53 3.93
N GLU A 68 -16.13 -1.81 4.07
CA GLU A 68 -16.77 -3.05 3.59
C GLU A 68 -17.10 -3.00 2.09
N ASP A 69 -17.23 -1.79 1.52
CA ASP A 69 -17.50 -1.59 0.09
C ASP A 69 -16.23 -1.75 -0.75
N ILE A 70 -15.98 -2.98 -1.21
CA ILE A 70 -14.89 -3.37 -2.11
C ILE A 70 -15.18 -2.94 -3.57
N ASP A 71 -16.44 -2.66 -3.89
CA ASP A 71 -16.95 -2.39 -5.24
C ASP A 71 -16.90 -0.91 -5.65
N GLU A 72 -16.61 0.03 -4.74
CA GLU A 72 -16.23 1.38 -5.11
C GLU A 72 -14.73 1.42 -5.42
N ILE A 73 -14.37 2.00 -6.58
CA ILE A 73 -12.96 2.23 -6.90
C ILE A 73 -12.46 3.29 -5.93
N ASN A 74 -11.91 2.82 -4.81
CA ASN A 74 -11.39 3.62 -3.73
C ASN A 74 -10.00 4.15 -4.12
N VAL A 75 -9.97 5.09 -5.07
CA VAL A 75 -8.77 5.87 -5.38
C VAL A 75 -8.35 6.57 -4.09
N GLN A 76 -7.26 6.08 -3.47
CA GLN A 76 -6.83 6.62 -2.20
C GLN A 76 -6.33 8.06 -2.39
N ASN A 77 -6.71 8.95 -1.47
CA ASN A 77 -6.16 10.29 -1.43
C ASN A 77 -4.65 10.20 -1.12
N PRO A 78 -3.76 10.75 -1.96
CA PRO A 78 -2.32 10.66 -1.75
C PRO A 78 -1.84 11.33 -0.45
N GLU A 79 -2.62 12.25 0.10
CA GLU A 79 -2.35 12.90 1.39
C GLU A 79 -2.98 12.18 2.59
N LYS A 80 -3.71 11.08 2.37
CA LYS A 80 -4.29 10.28 3.45
C LYS A 80 -3.20 9.82 4.42
N LEU A 81 -3.46 10.01 5.70
CA LEU A 81 -2.53 9.68 6.78
C LEU A 81 -2.64 8.20 7.17
N ILE A 82 -1.50 7.52 7.24
CA ILE A 82 -1.34 6.12 7.63
C ILE A 82 -0.64 6.09 8.99
N SER A 83 -1.36 5.70 10.04
CA SER A 83 -0.78 5.51 11.37
C SER A 83 0.22 4.35 11.38
N PHE A 84 1.10 4.29 12.39
CA PHE A 84 2.00 3.13 12.54
C PHE A 84 1.24 1.81 12.70
N GLY A 85 0.12 1.81 13.44
CA GLY A 85 -0.73 0.63 13.59
C GLY A 85 -1.33 0.18 12.26
N THR A 86 -1.85 1.12 11.47
CA THR A 86 -2.37 0.84 10.11
C THR A 86 -1.27 0.33 9.19
N PHE A 87 -0.07 0.93 9.24
CA PHE A 87 1.10 0.47 8.48
C PHE A 87 1.43 -1.00 8.79
N VAL A 88 1.51 -1.37 10.07
CA VAL A 88 1.77 -2.77 10.47
C VAL A 88 0.62 -3.68 10.02
N ASN A 89 -0.64 -3.25 10.15
CA ASN A 89 -1.80 -4.03 9.71
C ASN A 89 -1.76 -4.33 8.20
N ILE A 90 -1.46 -3.32 7.38
CA ILE A 90 -1.30 -3.47 5.93
C ILE A 90 -0.20 -4.49 5.61
N LEU A 91 0.94 -4.46 6.32
CA LEU A 91 2.02 -5.43 6.11
C LEU A 91 1.60 -6.87 6.44
N VAL A 92 0.80 -7.07 7.49
CA VAL A 92 0.26 -8.39 7.84
C VAL A 92 -0.68 -8.89 6.74
N ILE A 93 -1.60 -8.04 6.26
CA ILE A 93 -2.52 -8.41 5.19
C ILE A 93 -1.75 -8.70 3.89
N LEU A 94 -0.75 -7.89 3.55
CA LEU A 94 0.11 -8.12 2.39
C LEU A 94 0.88 -9.42 2.49
N ALA A 95 1.42 -9.72 3.67
CA ALA A 95 2.11 -10.98 3.90
C ALA A 95 1.18 -12.17 3.65
N CYS A 96 -0.02 -12.13 4.22
CA CYS A 96 -1.04 -13.16 3.99
C CYS A 96 -1.38 -13.28 2.49
N ASN A 97 -1.64 -12.17 1.81
CA ASN A 97 -2.05 -12.22 0.40
C ASN A 97 -0.93 -12.69 -0.55
N LEU A 98 0.31 -12.25 -0.32
CA LEU A 98 1.43 -12.55 -1.21
C LEU A 98 2.07 -13.92 -0.96
N TYR A 99 2.02 -14.42 0.28
CA TYR A 99 2.74 -15.64 0.68
C TYR A 99 1.82 -16.81 1.06
N THR A 100 0.49 -16.62 1.08
CA THR A 100 -0.49 -17.72 1.18
C THR A 100 -0.96 -18.18 -0.21
N GLN A 101 -0.73 -17.37 -1.27
CA GLN A 101 -0.94 -17.78 -2.65
C GLN A 101 0.32 -18.50 -3.15
N GLU A 102 0.19 -19.81 -3.36
CA GLU A 102 1.26 -20.83 -3.32
C GLU A 102 2.41 -20.76 -4.34
N GLU A 103 2.54 -19.78 -5.25
CA GLU A 103 3.38 -20.02 -6.45
C GLU A 103 4.50 -19.02 -6.80
N TYR A 104 4.68 -17.86 -6.16
CA TYR A 104 5.59 -16.85 -6.75
C TYR A 104 6.85 -16.47 -5.95
N TYR A 105 6.89 -16.67 -4.64
CA TYR A 105 8.03 -16.19 -3.82
C TYR A 105 8.94 -17.29 -3.28
N MET A 106 8.62 -18.56 -3.51
CA MET A 106 9.31 -19.66 -2.87
C MET A 106 9.92 -20.61 -3.91
N HIS A 107 11.25 -20.57 -4.05
CA HIS A 107 11.98 -21.71 -4.61
C HIS A 107 11.99 -22.93 -3.66
N GLU A 108 11.47 -22.80 -2.45
CA GLU A 108 11.35 -23.90 -1.49
C GLU A 108 9.90 -24.03 -0.99
N LYS A 109 9.25 -25.13 -1.42
CA LYS A 109 7.98 -25.63 -0.89
C LYS A 109 8.09 -25.83 0.62
N THR A 110 7.79 -24.79 1.36
CA THR A 110 7.56 -24.87 2.80
C THR A 110 6.08 -24.59 2.99
N ASN A 111 5.37 -25.55 3.57
CA ASN A 111 3.97 -25.43 3.95
C ASN A 111 3.81 -24.28 4.97
N LYS A 112 3.77 -23.02 4.50
CA LYS A 112 3.65 -21.83 5.36
C LYS A 112 2.18 -21.55 5.64
N SER A 113 1.56 -22.41 6.44
CA SER A 113 0.15 -22.31 6.79
C SER A 113 -0.17 -21.23 7.84
N LYS A 114 0.83 -20.49 8.33
CA LYS A 114 0.67 -19.53 9.44
C LYS A 114 0.98 -18.08 9.01
N PRO A 115 0.11 -17.11 9.34
CA PRO A 115 0.35 -15.68 9.09
C PRO A 115 1.66 -15.12 9.66
N SER A 116 2.19 -15.72 10.74
CA SER A 116 3.49 -15.33 11.29
C SER A 116 4.65 -15.59 10.34
N ASP A 117 4.59 -16.70 9.59
CA ASP A 117 5.69 -17.15 8.75
C ASP A 117 5.67 -16.37 7.45
N ALA A 118 4.48 -16.12 6.91
CA ALA A 118 4.26 -15.18 5.82
C ALA A 118 4.82 -13.78 6.15
N LEU A 119 4.51 -13.25 7.34
CA LEU A 119 5.00 -11.94 7.77
C LEU A 119 6.53 -11.94 7.91
N LEU A 120 7.10 -12.98 8.51
CA LEU A 120 8.55 -13.12 8.62
C LEU A 120 9.23 -13.14 7.24
N CYS A 121 8.65 -13.83 6.25
CA CYS A 121 9.18 -13.87 4.89
C CYS A 121 9.11 -12.51 4.22
N LEU A 122 7.95 -11.85 4.25
CA LEU A 122 7.80 -10.50 3.71
C LEU A 122 8.86 -9.55 4.31
N LEU A 123 9.04 -9.61 5.64
CA LEU A 123 10.01 -8.76 6.33
C LEU A 123 11.45 -9.05 5.91
N THR A 124 11.87 -10.32 5.97
CA THR A 124 13.27 -10.71 5.75
C THR A 124 13.70 -10.70 4.30
N GLN A 125 12.78 -10.97 3.36
CA GLN A 125 13.11 -11.09 1.94
C GLN A 125 12.88 -9.78 1.16
N ALA A 126 11.79 -9.05 1.46
CA ALA A 126 11.42 -7.88 0.70
C ALA A 126 11.68 -6.57 1.46
N ILE A 127 11.25 -6.46 2.72
CA ILE A 127 11.23 -5.16 3.40
C ILE A 127 12.61 -4.79 3.95
N ILE A 128 13.16 -5.56 4.87
CA ILE A 128 14.42 -5.23 5.56
C ILE A 128 15.59 -5.04 4.59
N PRO A 129 15.75 -5.85 3.51
CA PRO A 129 16.86 -5.66 2.59
C PRO A 129 16.74 -4.44 1.67
N ASN A 130 15.53 -3.93 1.42
CA ASN A 130 15.28 -2.94 0.36
C ASN A 130 14.72 -1.62 0.86
N ALA A 131 14.04 -1.59 2.01
CA ALA A 131 13.51 -0.37 2.59
C ALA A 131 14.60 0.67 2.81
N CYS A 132 14.21 1.95 2.74
CA CYS A 132 15.08 3.11 2.86
C CYS A 132 16.12 3.27 1.74
N LYS A 133 16.08 2.45 0.68
CA LYS A 133 16.86 2.63 -0.55
C LYS A 133 16.00 3.35 -1.58
N LEU A 134 15.96 4.69 -1.50
CA LEU A 134 15.09 5.52 -2.33
C LEU A 134 15.25 5.23 -3.83
N SER A 135 14.18 4.76 -4.45
CA SER A 135 14.10 4.45 -5.87
C SER A 135 13.28 5.49 -6.63
N GLY A 136 13.95 6.30 -7.45
CA GLY A 136 13.33 7.28 -8.35
C GLY A 136 13.58 8.74 -7.95
N VAL A 137 13.25 9.63 -8.88
CA VAL A 137 13.75 11.01 -8.89
C VAL A 137 12.99 11.94 -7.91
N ILE A 138 11.75 11.60 -7.56
CA ILE A 138 10.83 12.47 -6.80
C ILE A 138 11.41 12.86 -5.43
N TYR A 139 11.85 11.87 -4.66
CA TYR A 139 12.32 12.07 -3.27
C TYR A 139 13.84 12.13 -3.12
N GLN A 140 14.58 12.07 -4.24
CA GLN A 140 16.04 12.28 -4.24
C GLN A 140 16.40 13.77 -4.13
N ASP A 141 15.49 14.65 -4.55
CA ASP A 141 15.67 16.10 -4.55
C ASP A 141 14.54 16.74 -3.74
N VAL A 142 14.93 17.44 -2.67
CA VAL A 142 14.00 18.06 -1.72
C VAL A 142 13.17 19.16 -2.37
N GLU A 143 13.72 19.90 -3.32
CA GLU A 143 12.99 20.99 -3.98
C GLU A 143 11.97 20.45 -4.99
N LYS A 144 12.34 19.42 -5.77
CA LYS A 144 11.38 18.73 -6.66
C LYS A 144 10.25 18.07 -5.86
N SER A 145 10.59 17.47 -4.72
CA SER A 145 9.61 16.91 -3.78
C SER A 145 8.59 17.94 -3.29
N LYS A 146 9.04 19.16 -2.95
CA LYS A 146 8.16 20.25 -2.52
C LYS A 146 7.26 20.73 -3.66
N GLU A 147 7.82 20.87 -4.86
CA GLU A 147 7.08 21.32 -6.03
C GLU A 147 5.97 20.32 -6.42
N ILE A 148 6.29 19.02 -6.49
CA ILE A 148 5.31 17.96 -6.76
C ILE A 148 4.18 17.96 -5.73
N GLN A 149 4.49 18.28 -4.46
CA GLN A 149 3.49 18.33 -3.40
C GLN A 149 2.41 19.40 -3.65
N LEU A 150 2.73 20.49 -4.37
CA LEU A 150 1.74 21.52 -4.74
C LEU A 150 0.68 20.99 -5.72
N PHE A 151 1.06 20.04 -6.57
CA PHE A 151 0.19 19.47 -7.61
C PHE A 151 -0.50 18.18 -7.19
N LEU A 152 -0.18 17.64 -6.01
CA LEU A 152 -0.63 16.32 -5.59
C LEU A 152 -2.17 16.23 -5.47
N GLN A 153 -2.82 17.26 -4.93
CA GLN A 153 -4.29 17.34 -4.86
C GLN A 153 -4.95 17.48 -6.23
N PRO A 154 -4.56 18.46 -7.08
CA PRO A 154 -5.07 18.56 -8.45
C PRO A 154 -4.90 17.27 -9.27
N LEU A 155 -3.73 16.63 -9.19
CA LEU A 155 -3.46 15.36 -9.89
C LEU A 155 -4.36 14.23 -9.40
N HIS A 156 -4.59 14.14 -8.10
CA HIS A 156 -5.51 13.16 -7.53
C HIS A 156 -6.94 13.38 -8.02
N GLN A 157 -7.43 14.63 -8.07
CA GLN A 157 -8.76 14.95 -8.57
C GLN A 157 -8.91 14.58 -10.05
N ALA A 158 -7.93 14.94 -10.88
CA ALA A 158 -7.92 14.59 -12.30
C ALA A 158 -7.91 13.06 -12.49
N TYR A 159 -7.07 12.34 -11.75
CA TYR A 159 -7.02 10.88 -11.81
C TYR A 159 -8.35 10.23 -11.38
N LYS A 160 -8.92 10.69 -10.25
CA LYS A 160 -10.23 10.23 -9.76
C LYS A 160 -11.33 10.46 -10.80
N PHE A 161 -11.33 11.60 -11.47
CA PHE A 161 -12.27 11.91 -12.55
C PHE A 161 -12.11 10.96 -13.75
N LEU A 162 -10.89 10.72 -14.22
CA LEU A 162 -10.60 9.81 -15.34
C LEU A 162 -11.02 8.37 -15.04
N VAL A 163 -10.73 7.90 -13.83
CA VAL A 163 -11.18 6.58 -13.35
C VAL A 163 -12.71 6.50 -13.35
N GLY A 164 -13.39 7.55 -12.87
CA GLY A 164 -14.85 7.64 -12.88
C GLY A 164 -15.46 7.59 -14.29
N ILE A 165 -14.86 8.27 -15.26
CA ILE A 165 -15.28 8.22 -16.67
C ILE A 165 -15.14 6.79 -17.21
N THR A 166 -13.96 6.19 -17.06
CA THR A 166 -13.66 4.86 -17.61
C THR A 166 -14.65 3.81 -17.12
N ARG A 167 -15.05 3.88 -15.85
CA ARG A 167 -16.07 2.97 -15.27
C ARG A 167 -17.45 3.19 -15.86
N LYS A 168 -17.93 4.43 -16.01
CA LYS A 168 -19.24 4.72 -16.61
C LYS A 168 -19.36 4.11 -18.00
N PHE A 169 -18.30 4.20 -18.79
CA PHE A 169 -18.21 3.53 -20.09
C PHE A 169 -18.27 2.00 -19.95
N GLN A 170 -17.50 1.38 -19.05
CA GLN A 170 -17.55 -0.08 -18.83
C GLN A 170 -18.93 -0.58 -18.37
N THR A 171 -19.59 0.11 -17.44
CA THR A 171 -20.94 -0.25 -16.98
C THR A 171 -22.03 -0.02 -18.03
N SER A 172 -21.79 0.86 -19.01
CA SER A 172 -22.73 1.06 -20.13
C SER A 172 -22.59 0.01 -21.23
N ILE A 173 -21.47 -0.71 -21.28
CA ILE A 173 -21.16 -1.69 -22.34
C ILE A 173 -21.50 -3.13 -21.93
N LEU A 174 -21.54 -3.45 -20.62
CA LEU A 174 -22.03 -4.75 -20.13
C LEU A 174 -23.47 -4.63 -19.58
N PRO A 175 -24.44 -5.43 -20.09
CA PRO A 175 -25.75 -5.51 -19.45
C PRO A 175 -25.61 -6.13 -18.05
N PRO A 176 -26.52 -5.83 -17.10
CA PRO A 176 -26.51 -6.46 -15.79
C PRO A 176 -26.64 -7.98 -15.94
N PRO A 177 -26.01 -8.78 -15.06
CA PRO A 177 -26.13 -10.23 -15.13
C PRO A 177 -27.61 -10.58 -15.00
N TYR A 178 -28.14 -11.26 -16.01
CA TYR A 178 -29.52 -11.76 -15.99
C TYR A 178 -29.74 -12.56 -14.71
N THR A 179 -30.62 -12.07 -13.85
CA THR A 179 -31.16 -12.85 -12.74
C THR A 179 -31.94 -14.00 -13.34
N ILE A 180 -31.35 -15.19 -13.42
CA ILE A 180 -32.09 -16.41 -13.73
C ILE A 180 -32.94 -16.71 -12.49
N THR A 181 -34.17 -16.21 -12.47
CA THR A 181 -35.21 -16.72 -11.59
C THR A 181 -35.57 -18.12 -12.08
N ILE A 182 -35.11 -19.15 -11.37
CA ILE A 182 -35.60 -20.52 -11.53
C ILE A 182 -37.03 -20.53 -10.97
N ARG A 183 -38.01 -20.77 -11.84
CA ARG A 183 -39.38 -21.14 -11.48
C ARG A 183 -39.47 -22.64 -11.23
#